data_AF-A0A0G8BV38-F1
#
_entry.id   AF-A0A0G8BV38-F1
#
_cell.length_a   1.000
_cell.length_b   1.000
_cell.length_c   1.000
_cell.angle_alpha   90.00
_cell.angle_beta   90.00
_cell.angle_gamma   90.00
#
_symmetry.space_group_name_H-M   'P 1'
#
loop_
_entity.id
_entity.type
_entity.pdbx_description
1 polymer ?
#
loop_
_entity_poly.entity_id
_entity_poly.type
_entity_poly.pdbx_seq_one_letter_code
_entity_poly.pdbx_strand_id
1 'polypeptide(L)'
;MKLIEAPIEEFKNEVIKPSNYLIQNVDDSNFLLHRELKGNEIPHFLEHDTFHYEGKTYLWVIANFPSEDAAKTAIQTYWNATKQLNDITK
;
A
#
# COMPACT_ATOMS: atom_id res chain seq x y z
N MET A 1 -2.26 -13.94 1.78
CA MET A 1 -2.68 -12.52 1.76
C MET A 1 -3.16 -12.19 0.36
N LYS A 2 -4.04 -11.20 0.17
CA LYS A 2 -4.52 -10.81 -1.16
C LYS A 2 -3.77 -9.59 -1.66
N LEU A 3 -3.12 -9.71 -2.82
CA LEU A 3 -2.45 -8.60 -3.50
C LEU A 3 -3.46 -7.69 -4.20
N ILE A 4 -3.27 -6.39 -4.03
CA ILE A 4 -3.97 -5.32 -4.75
C ILE A 4 -2.91 -4.51 -5.48
N GLU A 5 -2.85 -4.70 -6.79
CA GLU A 5 -1.87 -4.06 -7.66
C GLU A 5 -2.24 -2.59 -7.92
N ALA A 6 -1.22 -1.75 -7.91
CA ALA A 6 -1.36 -0.34 -8.24
C ALA A 6 -1.68 -0.15 -9.73
N PRO A 7 -2.50 0.86 -10.09
CA PRO A 7 -2.80 1.17 -11.48
C PRO A 7 -1.64 1.95 -12.12
N ILE A 8 -0.50 1.29 -12.35
CA ILE A 8 0.78 1.91 -12.76
C ILE A 8 0.63 2.77 -14.03
N GLU A 9 -0.21 2.36 -14.98
CA GLU A 9 -0.46 3.11 -16.23
C GLU A 9 -1.03 4.52 -15.97
N GLU A 10 -1.87 4.68 -14.94
CA GLU A 10 -2.43 5.98 -14.57
C GLU A 10 -1.38 6.93 -13.96
N PHE A 11 -0.21 6.41 -13.61
CA PHE A 11 0.89 7.15 -12.99
C PHE A 11 2.14 7.19 -13.88
N LYS A 12 2.04 6.83 -15.16
CA LYS A 12 3.20 6.68 -16.06
C LYS A 12 4.08 7.93 -16.11
N ASN A 13 3.49 9.12 -16.16
CA ASN A 13 4.19 10.41 -16.23
C ASN A 13 4.34 11.11 -14.86
N GLU A 14 3.94 10.46 -13.78
CA GLU A 14 3.97 11.04 -12.44
C GLU A 14 5.31 10.80 -11.74
N VAL A 15 5.75 11.75 -10.90
CA VAL A 15 7.01 11.66 -10.16
C VAL A 15 6.87 10.63 -9.02
N ILE A 16 5.82 10.77 -8.21
CA ILE A 16 5.50 9.88 -7.11
C ILE A 16 4.67 8.71 -7.67
N LYS A 17 5.31 7.53 -7.74
CA LYS A 17 4.65 6.29 -8.18
C LYS A 17 3.81 5.67 -7.05
N PRO A 18 2.65 5.07 -7.36
CA PRO A 18 1.78 4.42 -6.38
C PRO A 18 2.43 3.15 -5.83
N SER A 19 1.96 2.68 -4.68
CA SER A 19 2.40 1.41 -4.06
C SER A 19 1.34 0.32 -4.25
N ASN A 20 1.78 -0.94 -4.33
CA ASN A 20 0.89 -2.08 -4.18
C ASN A 20 0.56 -2.30 -2.70
N TYR A 21 -0.51 -3.06 -2.46
CA TYR A 21 -0.94 -3.38 -1.10
C TYR A 21 -1.27 -4.86 -0.94
N LEU A 22 -1.12 -5.38 0.28
CA LEU A 22 -1.68 -6.66 0.70
C LEU A 22 -2.83 -6.42 1.66
N ILE A 23 -3.93 -7.14 1.45
CA ILE A 23 -5.01 -7.28 2.43
C ILE A 23 -4.88 -8.66 3.09
N GLN A 24 -4.73 -8.68 4.41
CA GLN A 24 -4.77 -9.89 5.22
C GLN A 24 -6.10 -9.95 5.96
N ASN A 25 -6.91 -10.98 5.67
CA ASN A 25 -8.05 -11.33 6.50
C ASN A 25 -7.55 -12.07 7.74
N VAL A 26 -7.85 -11.54 8.93
CA VAL A 26 -7.53 -12.14 10.23
C VAL A 26 -8.76 -12.84 10.83
N ASP A 27 -9.93 -12.22 10.69
CA ASP A 27 -11.24 -12.77 11.03
C ASP A 27 -12.37 -12.03 10.27
N ASP A 28 -13.63 -12.38 10.54
CA ASP A 28 -14.82 -11.84 9.89
C ASP A 28 -14.93 -10.30 9.89
N SER A 29 -14.21 -9.62 10.77
CA SER A 29 -14.28 -8.17 11.01
C SER A 29 -12.92 -7.46 10.98
N ASN A 30 -11.84 -8.17 10.67
CA ASN A 30 -10.49 -7.62 10.74
C ASN A 30 -9.69 -7.89 9.46
N PHE A 31 -9.45 -6.81 8.72
CA PHE A 31 -8.71 -6.81 7.46
C PHE A 31 -7.51 -5.88 7.60
N LEU A 32 -6.33 -6.46 7.84
CA LEU A 32 -5.08 -5.71 7.96
C LEU A 32 -4.56 -5.33 6.58
N LEU A 33 -4.15 -4.07 6.45
CA LEU A 33 -3.58 -3.52 5.23
C LEU A 33 -2.07 -3.37 5.39
N HIS A 34 -1.33 -3.82 4.39
CA HIS A 34 0.13 -3.71 4.33
C HIS A 34 0.54 -3.03 3.02
N ARG A 35 1.48 -2.08 3.06
CA ARG A 35 1.95 -1.35 1.88
C ARG A 35 3.29 -1.91 1.41
N GLU A 36 3.44 -2.16 0.11
CA GLU A 36 4.74 -2.52 -0.48
C GLU A 36 5.71 -1.35 -0.32
N LEU A 37 6.93 -1.64 0.14
CA LEU A 37 8.03 -0.69 0.21
C LEU A 37 8.89 -0.79 -1.04
N LYS A 38 9.30 0.37 -1.57
CA LYS A 38 10.33 0.46 -2.61
C LYS A 38 11.71 0.27 -1.98
N GLY A 39 12.67 -0.18 -2.79
CA GLY A 39 14.03 -0.48 -2.32
C GLY A 39 14.73 0.68 -1.60
N ASN A 40 14.46 1.92 -2.02
CA ASN A 40 14.99 3.12 -1.38
C ASN A 40 14.25 3.50 -0.07
N GLU A 41 13.05 2.98 0.17
CA GLU A 41 12.29 3.20 1.41
C GLU A 41 12.71 2.23 2.52
N ILE A 42 13.09 0.99 2.17
CA ILE A 42 13.39 -0.10 3.12
C ILE A 42 14.41 0.32 4.21
N PRO A 43 15.54 0.99 3.90
CA PRO A 43 16.52 1.35 4.93
C PRO A 43 16.02 2.34 6.00
N HIS A 44 14.86 2.96 5.79
CA HIS A 44 14.26 3.92 6.73
C HIS A 44 13.37 3.27 7.79
N PHE A 45 13.13 1.96 7.71
CA PHE A 45 12.29 1.22 8.64
C PHE A 45 13.10 0.25 9.47
N LEU A 46 12.70 0.04 10.73
CA LEU A 46 13.30 -0.98 11.57
C LEU A 46 12.81 -2.36 11.11
N GLU A 47 13.60 -3.40 11.38
CA GLU A 47 13.28 -4.77 10.93
C GLU A 47 11.89 -5.22 11.41
N HIS A 48 11.48 -4.86 12.63
CA HIS A 48 10.18 -5.22 13.20
C HIS A 48 8.99 -4.43 12.62
N ASP A 49 9.24 -3.36 11.87
CA ASP A 49 8.21 -2.57 11.19
C ASP A 49 7.91 -3.11 9.79
N THR A 50 8.60 -4.18 9.36
CA THR A 50 8.49 -4.73 8.01
C THR A 50 8.41 -6.25 8.01
N PHE A 51 7.96 -6.81 6.89
CA PHE A 51 8.01 -8.26 6.65
C PHE A 51 8.19 -8.55 5.16
N HIS A 52 8.63 -9.77 4.85
CA HIS A 52 8.79 -10.25 3.48
C HIS A 52 7.64 -11.16 3.06
N TYR A 53 7.13 -10.95 1.85
CA TYR A 53 6.10 -11.79 1.24
C TYR A 53 6.32 -11.81 -0.28
N GLU A 54 6.34 -13.00 -0.88
CA GLU A 54 6.51 -13.20 -2.34
C GLU A 54 7.68 -12.39 -2.96
N GLY A 55 8.81 -12.31 -2.25
CA GLY A 55 10.01 -11.60 -2.71
C GLY A 55 9.95 -10.08 -2.63
N LYS A 56 8.91 -9.52 -2.01
CA LYS A 56 8.72 -8.10 -1.75
C LYS A 56 8.74 -7.79 -0.26
N THR A 57 9.03 -6.54 0.09
CA THR A 57 9.03 -6.04 1.47
C THR A 57 7.81 -5.17 1.68
N TYR A 58 7.13 -5.37 2.81
CA TYR A 58 5.92 -4.63 3.16
C TYR A 58 6.03 -4.04 4.56
N LEU A 59 5.34 -2.92 4.80
CA LEU A 59 5.14 -2.39 6.15
C LEU A 59 4.21 -3.31 6.95
N TRP A 60 4.59 -3.58 8.21
CA TRP A 60 3.76 -4.29 9.16
C TRP A 60 2.57 -3.41 9.56
N VAL A 61 1.40 -3.74 9.02
CA VAL A 61 0.08 -3.17 9.36
C VAL A 61 0.05 -1.65 9.36
N ILE A 62 -0.36 -1.07 8.22
CA ILE A 62 -0.59 0.38 8.12
C ILE A 62 -2.00 0.80 8.55
N ALA A 63 -2.96 -0.12 8.53
CA ALA A 63 -4.34 0.09 8.94
C ALA A 63 -5.07 -1.24 9.16
N ASN A 64 -6.18 -1.21 9.89
CA ASN A 64 -7.13 -2.30 10.04
C ASN A 64 -8.53 -1.83 9.61
N PHE A 65 -9.26 -2.65 8.86
CA PHE A 65 -10.58 -2.34 8.33
C PHE A 65 -11.62 -3.40 8.72
N PRO A 66 -12.90 -2.99 8.85
CA PRO A 66 -13.98 -3.91 9.20
C PRO A 66 -14.39 -4.86 8.06
N SER A 67 -13.92 -4.61 6.84
CA SER A 67 -14.22 -5.45 5.67
C SER A 67 -13.15 -5.30 4.59
N GLU A 68 -13.06 -6.29 3.69
CA GLU A 68 -12.20 -6.23 2.52
C GLU A 68 -12.54 -5.03 1.61
N ASP A 69 -13.83 -4.72 1.45
CA ASP A 69 -14.26 -3.61 0.60
C ASP A 69 -13.89 -2.24 1.19
N ALA A 70 -13.99 -2.08 2.52
CA ALA A 70 -13.49 -0.88 3.18
C ALA A 70 -11.97 -0.70 2.97
N ALA A 71 -11.21 -1.79 3.05
CA ALA A 71 -9.77 -1.76 2.76
C ALA A 71 -9.47 -1.38 1.29
N LYS A 72 -10.23 -1.92 0.32
CA LYS A 72 -10.10 -1.54 -1.10
C LYS A 72 -10.42 -0.06 -1.33
N THR A 73 -11.47 0.46 -0.70
CA THR A 73 -11.82 1.89 -0.79
C THR A 73 -10.67 2.75 -0.25
N ALA A 74 -10.07 2.38 0.88
CA ALA A 74 -8.93 3.10 1.43
C ALA A 74 -7.71 3.09 0.48
N ILE A 75 -7.40 1.94 -0.13
CA ILE A 75 -6.33 1.83 -1.13
C ILE A 75 -6.56 2.80 -2.30
N GLN A 76 -7.79 2.87 -2.82
CA GLN A 76 -8.15 3.82 -3.88
C GLN A 76 -7.95 5.28 -3.42
N THR A 77 -8.36 5.62 -2.19
CA THR A 77 -8.12 6.95 -1.61
C THR A 77 -6.63 7.28 -1.50
N TYR A 78 -5.77 6.32 -1.12
CA TYR A 78 -4.33 6.52 -1.03
C TYR A 78 -3.69 6.76 -2.41
N TRP A 79 -4.12 6.04 -3.44
CA TRP A 79 -3.68 6.32 -4.81
C TRP A 79 -4.16 7.70 -5.28
N ASN A 80 -5.40 8.09 -4.98
CA ASN A 80 -5.88 9.43 -5.31
C ASN A 80 -5.11 10.54 -4.59
N ALA A 81 -4.78 10.35 -3.31
CA ALA A 81 -3.92 11.28 -2.57
C ALA A 81 -2.51 11.36 -3.21
N THR A 82 -1.98 10.24 -3.69
CA THR A 82 -0.70 10.21 -4.43
C THR A 82 -0.78 11.03 -5.72
N LYS A 83 -1.90 10.97 -6.46
CA LYS A 83 -2.10 11.84 -7.64
C LYS A 83 -2.14 13.32 -7.26
N GLN A 84 -2.91 13.67 -6.22
CA GLN A 84 -2.99 15.04 -5.74
C GLN A 84 -1.62 15.58 -5.30
N LEU A 85 -0.81 14.77 -4.64
CA LEU A 85 0.57 15.15 -4.29
C LEU A 85 1.40 15.44 -5.53
N ASN A 86 1.31 14.60 -6.56
CA ASN A 86 1.99 14.86 -7.82
C ASN A 86 1.57 16.20 -8.44
N ASP A 87 0.27 16.52 -8.42
CA ASP A 87 -0.26 17.77 -8.96
C ASP A 87 0.23 19.02 -8.21
N ILE A 88 0.53 18.90 -6.91
CA ILE A 88 1.13 19.99 -6.11
C ILE A 88 2.63 20.14 -6.41
N THR A 89 3.30 19.04 -6.75
CA THR A 89 4.76 19.03 -6.99
C THR A 89 5.17 19.30 -8.45
N LYS A 90 4.21 19.42 -9.37
CA LYS A 90 4.43 19.82 -10.77
C LYS A 90 4.64 21.32 -10.89
#